data_AF-A0A401FYE1-F1
#
_entry.id   AF-A0A401FYE1-F1
#
_cell.length_a   1.000
_cell.length_b   1.000
_cell.length_c   1.000
_cell.angle_alpha   90.00
_cell.angle_beta   90.00
_cell.angle_gamma   90.00
#
_symmetry.space_group_name_H-M   'P 1'
#
loop_
_entity.id
_entity.type
_entity.pdbx_description
1 polymer ?
#
loop_
_entity_poly.entity_id
_entity_poly.type
_entity_poly.pdbx_seq_one_letter_code
_entity_poly.pdbx_strand_id
1 'polypeptide(L)'
;MKVLRHIGSVAFVAGLFIAVFAGLPWHVIVADDPVVPWWLRMAVFCLLGGILVVLVTLVIEQRADRASPEESLPAASDRTVLLLNSDAVPGREITEILGLVQGHTVFAIWLGKDLSAIVRLILGGELTEYTEMMGRARSAATERMTATAAEMGADAVINVRYMTTSVVGSAAELLVYGTAVRLS
;
A
#
# COMPACT_ATOMS: atom_id res chain seq x y z
N MET A 1 15.89 18.15 0.65
CA MET A 1 16.16 16.83 1.29
C MET A 1 15.35 15.67 0.69
N LYS A 2 14.01 15.73 0.60
CA LYS A 2 13.19 14.64 0.01
C LYS A 2 13.60 14.28 -1.44
N VAL A 3 13.94 15.28 -2.26
CA VAL A 3 14.40 15.10 -3.66
C VAL A 3 15.73 14.33 -3.76
N LEU A 4 16.73 14.73 -2.96
CA LEU A 4 18.05 14.09 -2.98
C LEU A 4 17.97 12.60 -2.59
N ARG A 5 17.14 12.28 -1.59
CA ARG A 5 16.87 10.90 -1.19
C ARG A 5 16.15 10.10 -2.27
N HIS A 6 15.19 10.71 -2.95
CA HIS A 6 14.47 10.04 -4.04
C HIS A 6 15.41 9.72 -5.19
N ILE A 7 16.34 10.62 -5.51
CA ILE A 7 17.38 10.40 -6.53
C ILE A 7 18.31 9.26 -6.11
N GLY A 8 18.84 9.28 -4.88
CA GLY A 8 19.72 8.22 -4.39
C GLY A 8 19.07 6.84 -4.38
N SER A 9 17.80 6.77 -4.00
CA SER A 9 17.03 5.54 -4.01
C SER A 9 16.77 5.01 -5.42
N VAL A 10 16.40 5.88 -6.36
CA VAL A 10 16.22 5.50 -7.77
C VAL A 10 17.53 5.02 -8.37
N ALA A 11 18.65 5.71 -8.07
CA ALA A 11 19.98 5.32 -8.52
C ALA A 11 20.40 3.95 -7.96
N PHE A 12 20.12 3.68 -6.68
CA PHE A 12 20.39 2.37 -6.07
C PHE A 12 19.60 1.25 -6.74
N VAL A 13 18.28 1.43 -6.93
CA VAL A 13 17.42 0.43 -7.58
C VAL A 13 17.85 0.20 -9.03
N ALA A 14 18.16 1.27 -9.77
CA ALA A 14 18.68 1.17 -11.13
C ALA A 14 20.04 0.45 -11.17
N GLY A 15 20.94 0.75 -10.24
CA GLY A 15 22.25 0.09 -10.12
C GLY A 15 22.11 -1.40 -9.82
N LEU A 16 21.26 -1.78 -8.87
CA LEU A 16 20.96 -3.19 -8.56
C LEU A 16 20.36 -3.90 -9.77
N PHE A 17 19.42 -3.26 -10.44
CA PHE A 17 18.81 -3.80 -11.65
C PHE A 17 19.86 -4.05 -12.75
N ILE A 18 20.73 -3.07 -13.03
CA ILE A 18 21.82 -3.22 -14.00
C ILE A 18 22.76 -4.35 -13.57
N ALA A 19 23.14 -4.42 -12.30
CA ALA A 19 24.01 -5.48 -11.80
C ALA A 19 23.41 -6.87 -12.00
N VAL A 20 22.10 -7.04 -11.75
CA VAL A 20 21.41 -8.34 -11.83
C VAL A 20 21.09 -8.74 -13.28
N PHE A 21 20.55 -7.82 -14.08
CA PHE A 21 20.04 -8.13 -15.42
C PHE A 21 21.03 -7.86 -16.56
N ALA A 22 22.12 -7.13 -16.30
CA ALA A 22 23.16 -6.86 -17.30
C ALA A 22 24.56 -7.29 -16.80
N GLY A 23 24.93 -6.96 -15.57
CA GLY A 23 26.24 -7.27 -15.00
C GLY A 23 26.48 -8.77 -14.80
N LEU A 24 25.58 -9.46 -14.10
CA LEU A 24 25.68 -10.91 -13.86
C LEU A 24 25.69 -11.70 -15.17
N PRO A 25 24.78 -11.43 -16.13
CA PRO A 25 24.80 -12.13 -17.41
C PRO A 25 26.06 -11.83 -18.24
N TRP A 26 26.55 -10.59 -18.22
CA TRP A 26 27.81 -10.22 -18.87
C TRP A 26 29.00 -10.98 -18.29
N HIS A 27 29.11 -11.05 -16.96
CA HIS A 27 30.19 -11.76 -16.28
C HIS A 27 30.15 -13.27 -16.59
N VAL A 28 28.96 -13.88 -16.59
CA VAL A 28 28.78 -15.31 -16.94
C VAL A 28 29.20 -15.64 -18.38
N ILE A 29 29.11 -14.68 -19.31
CA ILE A 29 29.56 -14.84 -20.70
C ILE A 29 31.08 -14.66 -20.83
N VAL A 30 31.61 -13.58 -20.26
CA VAL A 30 32.99 -13.11 -20.52
C VAL A 30 34.02 -13.73 -19.59
N ALA A 31 33.61 -14.19 -18.40
CA ALA A 31 34.52 -14.87 -17.48
C ALA A 31 34.79 -16.30 -17.99
N ASP A 32 36.07 -16.60 -18.17
CA ASP A 32 36.56 -17.94 -18.52
C ASP A 32 36.77 -18.82 -17.27
N ASP A 33 36.77 -18.24 -16.06
CA ASP A 33 36.97 -18.93 -14.78
C ASP A 33 35.93 -18.45 -13.74
N PRO A 34 35.10 -19.33 -13.14
CA PRO A 34 34.99 -20.78 -13.40
C PRO A 34 34.38 -21.09 -14.77
N VAL A 35 34.78 -22.23 -15.35
CA VAL A 35 34.21 -22.71 -16.62
C VAL A 35 32.73 -23.05 -16.41
N VAL A 36 31.84 -22.13 -16.78
CA VAL A 36 30.39 -22.33 -16.70
C VAL A 36 29.91 -23.11 -17.91
N PRO A 37 29.26 -24.29 -17.75
CA PRO A 37 28.68 -25.03 -18.86
C PRO A 37 27.67 -24.19 -19.65
N TRP A 38 27.61 -24.36 -20.97
CA TRP A 38 26.76 -23.56 -21.84
C TRP A 38 25.25 -23.63 -21.50
N TRP A 39 24.77 -24.79 -21.01
CA TRP A 39 23.38 -24.95 -20.57
C TRP A 39 23.06 -24.13 -19.32
N LEU A 40 24.02 -23.97 -18.41
CA LEU A 40 23.87 -23.16 -17.21
C LEU A 40 23.85 -21.67 -17.56
N ARG A 41 24.69 -21.26 -18.52
CA ARG A 41 24.64 -19.90 -19.10
C ARG A 41 23.24 -19.60 -19.65
N MET A 42 22.70 -20.48 -20.50
CA MET A 42 21.34 -20.32 -21.04
C MET A 42 20.27 -20.31 -19.95
N ALA A 43 20.36 -21.18 -18.94
CA ALA A 43 19.41 -21.23 -17.83
C ALA A 43 19.35 -19.90 -17.06
N VAL A 44 20.50 -19.27 -16.79
CA VAL A 44 20.58 -17.96 -16.13
C VAL A 44 19.90 -16.87 -16.98
N PHE A 45 20.11 -16.86 -18.29
CA PHE A 45 19.43 -15.92 -19.20
C PHE A 45 17.93 -16.14 -19.26
N CYS A 46 17.48 -17.40 -19.39
CA CYS A 46 16.05 -17.71 -19.41
C CYS A 46 15.37 -17.33 -18.09
N LEU A 47 16.03 -17.57 -16.95
CA LEU A 47 15.51 -17.21 -15.63
C LEU A 47 15.45 -15.69 -15.45
N LEU A 48 16.55 -14.97 -15.68
CA LEU A 48 16.59 -13.51 -15.53
C LEU A 48 15.71 -12.80 -16.57
N GLY A 49 15.72 -13.25 -17.83
CA GLY A 49 14.85 -12.74 -18.87
C GLY A 49 13.37 -12.98 -18.57
N GLY A 50 13.01 -14.18 -18.10
CA GLY A 50 11.66 -14.50 -17.66
C GLY A 50 11.18 -13.62 -16.50
N ILE A 51 12.00 -13.46 -15.47
CA ILE A 51 11.72 -12.54 -14.35
C ILE A 51 11.53 -11.10 -14.85
N LEU A 52 12.38 -10.64 -15.77
CA LEU A 52 12.28 -9.31 -16.34
C LEU A 52 10.95 -9.10 -17.08
N VAL A 53 10.54 -10.07 -17.91
CA VAL A 53 9.25 -10.02 -18.60
C VAL A 53 8.10 -9.93 -17.59
N VAL A 54 8.09 -10.77 -16.57
CA VAL A 54 7.08 -10.73 -15.50
C VAL A 54 7.05 -9.35 -14.83
N LEU A 55 8.21 -8.79 -14.45
CA LEU A 55 8.29 -7.47 -13.83
C LEU A 55 7.76 -6.36 -14.75
N VAL A 56 8.09 -6.39 -16.04
CA VAL A 56 7.61 -5.40 -17.02
C VAL A 56 6.10 -5.53 -17.21
N THR A 57 5.58 -6.75 -17.36
CA THR A 57 4.15 -7.01 -17.47
C THR A 57 3.41 -6.52 -16.24
N LEU A 58 3.90 -6.81 -15.03
CA LEU A 58 3.31 -6.33 -13.79
C LEU A 58 3.32 -4.79 -13.70
N VAL A 59 4.38 -4.12 -14.17
CA VAL A 59 4.41 -2.65 -14.20
C VAL A 59 3.36 -2.09 -15.17
N ILE A 60 3.14 -2.75 -16.32
CA ILE A 60 2.11 -2.36 -17.28
C ILE A 60 0.72 -2.58 -16.67
N GLU A 61 0.48 -3.73 -16.07
CA GLU A 61 -0.78 -4.11 -15.41
C GLU A 61 -1.10 -3.16 -14.25
N GLN A 62 -0.14 -2.85 -13.39
CA GLN A 62 -0.32 -1.88 -12.31
C GLN A 62 -0.64 -0.45 -12.80
N ARG A 63 -0.10 -0.05 -13.96
CA ARG A 63 -0.46 1.23 -14.58
C ARG A 63 -1.88 1.18 -15.16
N ALA A 64 -2.29 0.05 -15.69
CA ALA A 64 -3.66 -0.17 -16.17
C ALA A 64 -4.66 -0.18 -15.00
N ASP A 65 -4.36 -0.85 -13.89
CA ASP A 65 -5.21 -0.86 -12.69
C ASP A 65 -5.28 0.49 -11.97
N ARG A 66 -4.21 1.29 -12.03
CA ARG A 66 -4.29 2.71 -11.62
C ARG A 66 -5.14 3.57 -12.55
N ALA A 67 -5.34 3.11 -13.80
CA ALA A 67 -6.18 3.79 -14.79
C ALA A 67 -7.62 3.26 -14.79
N SER A 68 -7.88 2.09 -14.20
CA SER A 68 -9.20 1.73 -13.72
C SER A 68 -9.62 2.79 -12.71
N PRO A 69 -10.77 3.47 -12.90
CA PRO A 69 -11.26 4.41 -11.92
C PRO A 69 -11.30 3.66 -10.59
N GLU A 70 -10.52 4.16 -9.61
CA GLU A 70 -10.79 4.01 -8.20
C GLU A 70 -12.30 3.77 -8.05
N GLU A 71 -12.70 2.52 -7.75
CA GLU A 71 -14.09 2.05 -7.76
C GLU A 71 -14.96 3.21 -7.31
N SER A 72 -15.64 3.84 -8.29
CA SER A 72 -16.04 5.24 -8.19
C SER A 72 -16.81 5.37 -6.89
N LEU A 73 -16.15 6.00 -5.90
CA LEU A 73 -16.70 6.17 -4.58
C LEU A 73 -18.12 6.67 -4.81
N PRO A 74 -19.15 6.02 -4.22
CA PRO A 74 -20.52 6.43 -4.42
C PRO A 74 -20.57 7.94 -4.22
N ALA A 75 -21.03 8.65 -5.25
CA ALA A 75 -20.86 10.09 -5.42
C ALA A 75 -20.95 10.77 -4.06
N ALA A 76 -19.82 11.34 -3.60
CA ALA A 76 -19.62 11.81 -2.24
C ALA A 76 -20.93 12.34 -1.66
N SER A 77 -21.54 11.57 -0.77
CA SER A 77 -22.77 11.98 -0.14
C SER A 77 -22.47 13.28 0.61
N ASP A 78 -23.14 14.36 0.23
CA ASP A 78 -23.04 15.69 0.87
C ASP A 78 -23.48 15.66 2.36
N ARG A 79 -23.96 14.50 2.85
CA ARG A 79 -24.17 14.26 4.28
C ARG A 79 -22.87 13.91 4.98
N THR A 80 -22.44 14.80 5.87
CA THR A 80 -21.39 14.54 6.87
C THR A 80 -21.86 13.49 7.88
N VAL A 81 -21.33 12.28 7.81
CA VAL A 81 -21.54 11.22 8.83
C VAL A 81 -20.62 11.46 10.03
N LEU A 82 -21.18 11.58 11.23
CA LEU A 82 -20.42 11.78 12.47
C LEU A 82 -19.70 10.49 12.88
N LEU A 83 -18.40 10.53 13.17
CA LEU A 83 -17.63 9.36 13.62
C LEU A 83 -17.27 9.48 15.09
N LEU A 84 -17.61 8.48 15.91
CA LEU A 84 -17.25 8.45 17.32
C LEU A 84 -16.70 7.08 17.73
N ASN A 85 -15.75 7.07 18.66
CA ASN A 85 -15.29 5.86 19.34
C ASN A 85 -16.12 5.53 20.60
N SER A 86 -17.04 6.42 21.01
CA SER A 86 -18.04 6.16 22.03
C SER A 86 -19.23 5.39 21.44
N ASP A 87 -19.99 4.73 22.31
CA ASP A 87 -21.25 4.06 22.00
C ASP A 87 -22.47 5.00 22.02
N ALA A 88 -22.34 6.19 22.61
CA ALA A 88 -23.37 7.22 22.64
C ALA A 88 -22.91 8.54 22.01
N VAL A 89 -23.88 9.36 21.57
CA VAL A 89 -23.67 10.71 21.04
C VAL A 89 -24.26 11.73 22.02
N PRO A 90 -23.44 12.52 22.74
CA PRO A 90 -23.95 13.47 23.71
C PRO A 90 -24.94 14.47 23.08
N GLY A 91 -26.13 14.60 23.69
CA GLY A 91 -27.18 15.52 23.25
C GLY A 91 -28.04 15.03 22.08
N ARG A 92 -27.85 13.79 21.60
CA ARG A 92 -28.64 13.15 20.53
C ARG A 92 -28.99 11.73 20.97
N GLU A 93 -30.19 11.25 20.67
CA GLU A 93 -30.56 9.84 20.94
C GLU A 93 -30.45 9.01 19.68
N ILE A 94 -30.08 7.73 19.82
CA ILE A 94 -30.06 6.78 18.71
C ILE A 94 -31.50 6.33 18.45
N THR A 95 -32.04 6.71 17.29
CA THR A 95 -33.42 6.36 16.89
C THR A 95 -33.48 5.02 16.18
N GLU A 96 -32.42 4.64 15.48
CA GLU A 96 -32.34 3.40 14.70
C GLU A 96 -30.89 2.91 14.58
N ILE A 97 -30.68 1.59 14.69
CA ILE A 97 -29.40 0.93 14.39
C ILE A 97 -29.50 0.39 12.97
N LEU A 98 -28.64 0.89 12.07
CA LEU A 98 -28.67 0.52 10.66
C LEU A 98 -27.80 -0.71 10.37
N GLY A 99 -26.74 -0.94 11.16
CA GLY A 99 -25.92 -2.15 11.10
C GLY A 99 -24.42 -1.89 11.16
N LEU A 100 -23.63 -2.94 10.92
CA LEU A 100 -22.17 -2.88 10.86
C LEU A 100 -21.73 -2.21 9.55
N VAL A 101 -20.83 -1.24 9.65
CA VAL A 101 -20.11 -0.66 8.51
C VAL A 101 -18.63 -0.89 8.68
N GLN A 102 -17.92 -1.07 7.56
CA GLN A 102 -16.49 -1.30 7.55
C GLN A 102 -15.85 -0.74 6.29
N GLY A 103 -14.56 -0.47 6.37
CA GLY A 103 -13.71 -0.12 5.25
C GLY A 103 -12.30 -0.62 5.50
N HIS A 104 -11.64 -1.12 4.47
CA HIS A 104 -10.30 -1.67 4.60
C HIS A 104 -9.44 -1.30 3.38
N THR A 105 -8.13 -1.36 3.55
CA THR A 105 -7.16 -1.15 2.48
C THR A 105 -5.82 -1.77 2.84
N VAL A 106 -5.09 -2.22 1.83
CA VAL A 106 -3.73 -2.72 1.97
C VAL A 106 -2.78 -1.75 1.27
N PHE A 107 -1.76 -1.28 2.00
CA PHE A 107 -0.72 -0.42 1.43
C PHE A 107 0.63 -1.09 1.52
N ALA A 108 1.37 -1.04 0.42
CA ALA A 108 2.76 -1.47 0.35
C ALA A 108 3.69 -0.26 0.22
N ILE A 109 4.88 -0.37 0.81
CA ILE A 109 5.95 0.61 0.67
C ILE A 109 6.86 0.16 -0.45
N TRP A 110 7.12 1.07 -1.39
CA TRP A 110 8.05 0.79 -2.47
C TRP A 110 9.48 0.65 -1.93
N LEU A 111 10.23 -0.32 -2.46
CA LEU A 111 11.55 -0.77 -2.01
C LEU A 111 12.52 0.37 -1.65
N GLY A 112 12.52 1.44 -2.43
CA GLY A 112 13.40 2.56 -2.19
C GLY A 112 13.08 3.40 -0.95
N LYS A 113 11.79 3.56 -0.63
CA LYS A 113 11.36 4.18 0.64
C LYS A 113 11.64 3.24 1.81
N ASP A 114 11.52 1.94 1.58
CA ASP A 114 11.79 0.91 2.57
C ASP A 114 13.27 0.90 2.99
N LEU A 115 14.20 1.02 2.03
CA LEU A 115 15.63 1.15 2.33
C LEU A 115 15.93 2.39 3.21
N SER A 116 15.28 3.53 2.93
CA SER A 116 15.42 4.70 3.79
C SER A 116 14.88 4.47 5.20
N ALA A 117 13.83 3.67 5.34
CA ALA A 117 13.27 3.32 6.64
C ALA A 117 14.22 2.39 7.42
N ILE A 118 14.86 1.43 6.74
CA ILE A 118 15.90 0.56 7.34
C ILE A 118 17.06 1.39 7.88
N VAL A 119 17.54 2.37 7.11
CA VAL A 119 18.62 3.27 7.57
C VAL A 119 18.19 4.05 8.82
N ARG A 120 16.95 4.55 8.86
CA ARG A 120 16.41 5.25 10.04
C ARG A 120 16.20 4.33 11.24
N LEU A 121 15.86 3.07 11.01
CA LEU A 121 15.75 2.08 12.08
C LEU A 121 17.10 1.85 12.76
N ILE A 122 18.18 1.79 11.97
CA ILE A 122 19.55 1.59 12.47
C ILE A 122 20.08 2.85 13.17
N LEU A 123 19.93 4.02 12.54
CA LEU A 123 20.46 5.28 13.06
C LEU A 123 19.57 5.92 14.14
N GLY A 124 18.35 5.38 14.32
CA GLY A 124 17.31 5.97 15.14
C GLY A 124 16.56 7.09 14.42
N GLY A 125 15.28 7.23 14.77
CA GLY A 125 14.40 8.28 14.26
C GLY A 125 13.04 7.77 13.78
N GLU A 126 12.12 8.69 13.49
CA GLU A 126 10.79 8.35 13.01
C GLU A 126 10.82 7.73 11.61
N LEU A 127 10.06 6.65 11.41
CA LEU A 127 9.83 6.03 10.10
C LEU A 127 8.81 6.85 9.30
N THR A 128 9.20 8.05 8.89
CA THR A 128 8.31 9.02 8.22
C THR A 128 7.55 8.45 7.03
N GLU A 129 8.16 7.55 6.26
CA GLU A 129 7.55 6.89 5.11
C GLU A 129 6.40 5.96 5.50
N TYR A 130 6.58 5.24 6.61
CA TYR A 130 5.55 4.39 7.20
C TYR A 130 4.45 5.26 7.84
N THR A 131 4.79 6.34 8.54
CA THR A 131 3.80 7.30 9.09
C THR A 131 2.92 7.88 7.97
N GLU A 132 3.54 8.39 6.89
CA GLU A 132 2.82 8.94 5.73
C GLU A 132 1.95 7.87 5.04
N MET A 133 2.44 6.62 4.96
CA MET A 133 1.69 5.50 4.39
C MET A 133 0.47 5.14 5.25
N MET A 134 0.64 4.99 6.57
CA MET A 134 -0.45 4.68 7.50
C MET A 134 -1.50 5.80 7.55
N GLY A 135 -1.11 7.05 7.37
CA GLY A 135 -2.03 8.18 7.25
C GLY A 135 -2.95 8.03 6.04
N ARG A 136 -2.39 7.76 4.85
CA ARG A 136 -3.19 7.51 3.63
C ARG A 136 -4.08 6.28 3.76
N ALA A 137 -3.56 5.20 4.35
CA ALA A 137 -4.33 3.99 4.58
C ALA A 137 -5.55 4.26 5.47
N ARG A 138 -5.37 5.05 6.53
CA ARG A 138 -6.46 5.46 7.41
C ARG A 138 -7.52 6.25 6.66
N SER A 139 -7.14 7.29 5.93
CA SER A 139 -8.07 8.12 5.17
C SER A 139 -8.90 7.29 4.19
N ALA A 140 -8.26 6.44 3.39
CA ALA A 140 -8.95 5.61 2.39
C ALA A 140 -9.90 4.59 3.05
N ALA A 141 -9.49 3.93 4.13
CA ALA A 141 -10.36 2.97 4.83
C ALA A 141 -11.55 3.68 5.49
N THR A 142 -11.31 4.84 6.13
CA THR A 142 -12.37 5.66 6.72
C THR A 142 -13.38 6.11 5.69
N GLU A 143 -12.90 6.61 4.54
CA GLU A 143 -13.76 7.07 3.44
C GLU A 143 -14.67 5.95 2.92
N ARG A 144 -14.12 4.75 2.71
CA ARG A 144 -14.90 3.56 2.31
C ARG A 144 -15.94 3.16 3.35
N MET A 145 -15.61 3.21 4.65
CA MET A 145 -16.58 2.95 5.70
C MET A 145 -17.69 4.00 5.75
N THR A 146 -17.33 5.28 5.61
CA THR A 146 -18.31 6.39 5.63
C THR A 146 -19.20 6.38 4.40
N ALA A 147 -18.68 5.97 3.24
CA ALA A 147 -19.47 5.79 2.03
C ALA A 147 -20.60 4.77 2.26
N THR A 148 -20.27 3.59 2.77
CA THR A 148 -21.26 2.56 3.15
C THR A 148 -22.26 3.09 4.18
N ALA A 149 -21.79 3.82 5.20
CA ALA A 149 -22.69 4.41 6.21
C ALA A 149 -23.65 5.45 5.60
N ALA A 150 -23.17 6.26 4.66
CA ALA A 150 -23.97 7.26 3.98
C ALA A 150 -25.03 6.63 3.07
N GLU A 151 -24.69 5.55 2.36
CA GLU A 151 -25.65 4.76 1.55
C GLU A 151 -26.77 4.17 2.41
N MET A 152 -26.45 3.79 3.66
CA MET A 152 -27.44 3.32 4.64
C MET A 152 -28.30 4.46 5.23
N GLY A 153 -27.99 5.72 4.93
CA GLY A 153 -28.67 6.89 5.48
C GLY A 153 -28.33 7.15 6.94
N ALA A 154 -27.12 6.80 7.37
CA ALA A 154 -26.64 7.02 8.73
C ALA A 154 -26.33 8.49 9.02
N ASP A 155 -26.68 8.94 10.22
CA ASP A 155 -26.24 10.23 10.74
C ASP A 155 -24.88 10.12 11.46
N ALA A 156 -24.59 8.94 12.02
CA ALA A 156 -23.34 8.66 12.71
C ALA A 156 -22.88 7.20 12.56
N VAL A 157 -21.58 6.99 12.75
CA VAL A 157 -20.99 5.68 13.06
C VAL A 157 -20.41 5.76 14.47
N ILE A 158 -20.96 4.96 15.37
CA ILE A 158 -20.52 4.85 16.76
C ILE A 158 -19.58 3.65 16.93
N ASN A 159 -18.86 3.63 18.06
CA ASN A 159 -17.92 2.57 18.43
C ASN A 159 -16.88 2.27 17.32
N VAL A 160 -16.43 3.32 16.63
CA VAL A 160 -15.43 3.21 15.55
C VAL A 160 -14.13 2.66 16.10
N ARG A 161 -13.60 1.61 15.46
CA ARG A 161 -12.31 1.00 15.79
C ARG A 161 -11.44 0.87 14.55
N TYR A 162 -10.15 1.15 14.73
CA TYR A 162 -9.12 0.93 13.71
C TYR A 162 -8.26 -0.27 14.12
N MET A 163 -8.02 -1.17 13.18
CA MET A 163 -7.14 -2.32 13.33
C MET A 163 -6.11 -2.31 12.20
N THR A 164 -4.90 -2.74 12.52
CA THR A 164 -3.80 -2.82 11.57
C THR A 164 -3.20 -4.21 11.63
N THR A 165 -2.88 -4.81 10.49
CA THR A 165 -2.24 -6.13 10.43
C THR A 165 -1.13 -6.11 9.39
N SER A 166 0.02 -6.69 9.74
CA SER A 166 1.10 -6.91 8.77
C SER A 166 0.67 -8.02 7.81
N VAL A 167 0.70 -7.75 6.49
CA VAL A 167 0.26 -8.73 5.48
C VAL A 167 1.46 -9.52 4.96
N VAL A 168 2.43 -8.81 4.41
CA VAL A 168 3.69 -9.33 3.86
C VAL A 168 4.74 -8.24 4.04
N GLY A 169 6.03 -8.59 4.12
CA GLY A 169 7.11 -7.62 4.38
C GLY A 169 6.95 -6.31 3.59
N SER A 170 7.06 -5.18 4.27
CA SER A 170 6.81 -3.81 3.75
C SER A 170 5.36 -3.47 3.34
N ALA A 171 4.36 -4.31 3.66
CA ALA A 171 2.94 -4.06 3.42
C ALA A 171 2.07 -4.29 4.67
N ALA A 172 1.10 -3.41 4.88
CA ALA A 172 0.17 -3.45 6.00
C ALA A 172 -1.28 -3.23 5.54
N GLU A 173 -2.19 -3.98 6.14
CA GLU A 173 -3.62 -3.76 6.09
C GLU A 173 -4.04 -2.79 7.19
N LEU A 174 -4.96 -1.88 6.84
CA LEU A 174 -5.71 -1.08 7.79
C LEU A 174 -7.20 -1.32 7.57
N LEU A 175 -7.87 -1.80 8.62
CA LEU A 175 -9.30 -2.01 8.69
C LEU A 175 -9.90 -1.00 9.68
N VAL A 176 -11.03 -0.42 9.32
CA VAL A 176 -11.88 0.36 10.22
C VAL A 176 -13.29 -0.19 10.18
N TYR A 177 -13.94 -0.24 11.33
CA TYR A 177 -15.32 -0.70 11.46
C TYR A 177 -16.04 0.00 12.60
N GLY A 178 -17.37 -0.01 12.55
CA GLY A 178 -18.24 0.54 13.59
C GLY A 178 -19.72 0.26 13.30
N THR A 179 -20.61 0.86 14.08
CA THR A 179 -22.05 0.68 13.93
C THR A 179 -22.69 1.95 13.37
N ALA A 180 -23.31 1.86 12.20
CA ALA A 180 -24.09 2.93 11.61
C ALA A 180 -25.43 3.11 12.33
N VAL A 181 -25.78 4.36 12.65
CA VAL A 181 -26.99 4.71 13.41
C VAL A 181 -27.66 5.96 12.84
N ARG A 182 -28.97 6.06 13.05
CA ARG A 182 -29.77 7.27 12.86
C ARG A 182 -29.94 7.97 14.21
N LEU A 183 -29.93 9.30 14.20
CA LEU A 183 -30.07 10.13 15.40
C LEU A 183 -31.40 10.91 15.37
N SER A 184 -31.87 11.35 16.54
CA SER A 184 -33.01 12.28 16.68
C SER A 184 -32.63 13.74 16.47
#